data_AF-A0A931U6T1-F1
#
_entry.id   AF-A0A931U6T1-F1
#
_cell.length_a   1.000
_cell.length_b   1.000
_cell.length_c   1.000
_cell.angle_alpha   90.00
_cell.angle_beta   90.00
_cell.angle_gamma   90.00
#
_symmetry.space_group_name_H-M   'P 1'
#
loop_
_entity.id
_entity.type
_entity.pdbx_description
1 polymer ?
#
loop_
_entity_poly.entity_id
_entity_poly.type
_entity_poly.pdbx_seq_one_letter_code
_entity_poly.pdbx_strand_id
1 'polypeptide(L)'
;MLGDVTTVLPLEEVNIFPDASKLYKNTIPTKWLVGRYRADFSAVFGASGKVLTGTIFFTVFPVMLSIYLLIFILAIAFIIKYLIKRNLKHQQELEAEVAELKKEVSDLEHKP
;
A
#
# COMPACT_ATOMS: atom_id res chain seq x y z
N MET A 1 -23.75 16.83 10.51
CA MET A 1 -22.89 16.85 9.31
C MET A 1 -21.67 15.99 9.62
N LEU A 2 -21.45 14.90 8.89
CA LEU A 2 -20.40 13.92 9.19
C LEU A 2 -19.18 14.19 8.32
N GLY A 3 -18.19 14.85 8.90
CA GLY A 3 -16.90 15.18 8.30
C GLY A 3 -16.19 16.17 9.20
N ASP A 4 -15.01 15.80 9.69
CA ASP A 4 -14.19 16.69 10.53
C ASP A 4 -13.34 17.60 9.65
N VAL A 5 -13.17 18.86 10.07
CA VAL A 5 -12.30 19.81 9.35
C VAL A 5 -10.88 19.50 9.74
N THR A 6 -10.16 18.82 8.86
CA THR A 6 -8.80 18.35 9.16
C THR A 6 -7.78 19.48 9.23
N THR A 7 -7.92 20.54 8.43
CA THR A 7 -6.99 21.67 8.37
C THR A 7 -7.61 22.84 7.59
N VAL A 8 -7.24 24.07 7.97
CA VAL A 8 -7.47 25.29 7.17
C VAL A 8 -6.11 25.89 6.81
N LEU A 9 -5.86 26.10 5.52
CA LEU A 9 -4.61 26.67 5.01
C LEU A 9 -4.88 28.11 4.55
N PRO A 10 -4.25 29.13 5.17
CA PRO A 10 -4.44 30.51 4.73
C PRO A 10 -3.86 30.71 3.32
N LEU A 11 -4.48 31.61 2.57
CA LEU A 11 -3.94 32.09 1.30
C LEU A 11 -3.16 33.38 1.58
N GLU A 12 -1.98 33.51 0.98
CA GLU A 12 -1.22 34.75 1.05
C GLU A 12 -1.94 35.85 0.27
N GLU A 13 -2.15 37.00 0.90
CA GLU A 13 -2.76 38.16 0.26
C GLU A 13 -1.75 38.82 -0.67
N VAL A 14 -2.03 38.79 -1.97
CA VAL A 14 -1.11 39.27 -3.01
C VAL A 14 -1.91 39.88 -4.16
N ASN A 15 -1.36 40.94 -4.74
CA ASN A 15 -1.96 41.57 -5.91
C ASN A 15 -1.70 40.74 -7.16
N ILE A 16 -2.77 40.43 -7.90
CA ILE A 16 -2.72 39.72 -9.19
C ILE A 16 -3.23 40.71 -10.25
N PHE A 17 -2.36 41.11 -11.16
CA PHE A 17 -2.73 42.03 -12.23
C PHE A 17 -3.73 41.40 -13.21
N PRO A 18 -4.50 42.23 -13.95
CA PRO A 18 -5.32 41.74 -15.06
C PRO A 18 -4.49 40.89 -16.03
N ASP A 19 -5.06 39.80 -16.51
CA ASP A 19 -4.43 38.81 -17.40
C ASP A 19 -3.21 38.07 -16.84
N ALA A 20 -2.87 38.28 -15.56
CA ALA A 20 -1.85 37.51 -14.85
C ALA A 20 -2.48 36.34 -14.06
N SER A 21 -1.71 35.26 -13.89
CA SER A 21 -2.09 34.13 -13.04
C SER A 21 -1.04 33.90 -11.96
N LYS A 22 -1.46 33.41 -10.79
CA LYS A 22 -0.57 33.07 -9.69
C LYS A 22 -0.87 31.69 -9.15
N LEU A 23 0.20 30.96 -8.85
CA LEU A 23 0.14 29.60 -8.31
C LEU A 23 0.29 29.65 -6.79
N TYR A 24 -0.74 29.20 -6.07
CA TYR A 24 -0.68 28.98 -4.63
C TYR A 24 -0.26 27.55 -4.35
N LYS A 25 0.79 27.37 -3.54
CA LYS A 25 1.26 26.05 -3.09
C LYS A 25 1.17 25.99 -1.58
N ASN A 26 0.24 25.18 -1.07
CA ASN A 26 0.10 24.90 0.34
C ASN A 26 0.41 23.42 0.61
N THR A 27 1.17 23.16 1.67
CA THR A 27 1.49 21.79 2.11
C THR A 27 0.58 21.45 3.28
N ILE A 28 -0.13 20.33 3.19
CA ILE A 28 -0.96 19.83 4.29
C ILE A 28 -0.01 19.22 5.34
N PRO A 29 -0.03 19.68 6.61
CA PRO A 29 0.93 19.25 7.63
C PRO A 29 0.71 17.80 8.13
N THR A 30 -0.36 17.14 7.69
CA THR A 30 -0.75 15.81 8.17
C THR A 30 -0.02 14.69 7.43
N LYS A 31 0.75 13.88 8.18
CA LYS A 31 1.53 12.74 7.65
C LYS A 31 0.67 11.56 7.18
N TRP A 32 -0.52 11.41 7.74
CA TRP A 32 -1.42 10.27 7.49
C TRP A 32 -2.76 10.76 6.97
N LEU A 33 -2.91 10.79 5.65
CA LEU A 33 -4.18 11.04 4.97
C LEU A 33 -4.58 9.73 4.28
N VAL A 34 -5.73 9.18 4.65
CA VAL A 34 -6.25 7.93 4.07
C VAL A 34 -7.75 8.07 3.88
N GLY A 35 -8.21 7.80 2.66
CA GLY A 35 -9.63 7.81 2.31
C GLY A 35 -10.04 9.04 1.51
N ARG A 36 -11.35 9.34 1.53
CA ARG A 36 -11.95 10.40 0.71
C ARG A 36 -11.88 11.74 1.45
N TYR A 37 -11.34 12.74 0.79
CA TYR A 37 -11.24 14.10 1.28
C TYR A 37 -11.96 15.08 0.35
N ARG A 38 -12.39 16.18 0.95
CA ARG A 38 -12.92 17.37 0.26
C ARG A 38 -11.96 18.52 0.55
N ALA A 39 -11.57 19.26 -0.48
CA ALA A 39 -10.93 20.55 -0.30
C ALA A 39 -11.88 21.63 -0.83
N ASP A 40 -12.14 22.60 0.04
CA ASP A 40 -12.92 23.79 -0.26
C ASP A 40 -11.97 24.97 -0.34
N PHE A 41 -11.98 25.65 -1.48
CA PHE A 41 -11.26 26.88 -1.75
C PHE A 41 -12.22 28.06 -1.60
N SER A 42 -11.81 29.07 -0.85
CA SER A 42 -12.51 30.34 -0.72
C SER A 42 -11.50 31.47 -0.73
N ALA A 43 -11.64 32.41 -1.66
CA ALA A 43 -10.80 33.58 -1.77
C ALA A 43 -11.65 34.82 -2.02
N VAL A 44 -11.23 35.97 -1.51
CA VAL A 44 -11.89 37.25 -1.76
C VAL A 44 -11.05 38.05 -2.76
N PHE A 45 -11.67 38.65 -3.76
CA PHE A 45 -10.97 39.42 -4.79
C PHE A 45 -11.65 40.75 -5.13
N GLY A 46 -10.83 41.71 -5.55
CA GLY A 46 -11.25 43.04 -5.99
C GLY A 46 -11.74 43.95 -4.86
N ALA A 47 -11.85 45.25 -5.16
CA ALA A 47 -12.32 46.26 -4.20
C ALA A 47 -13.79 46.09 -3.75
N SER A 48 -14.57 45.28 -4.47
CA SER A 48 -15.96 44.98 -4.15
C SER A 48 -16.14 43.76 -3.22
N GLY A 49 -15.05 43.12 -2.78
CA GLY A 49 -15.09 42.02 -1.82
C GLY A 49 -15.80 40.77 -2.33
N LYS A 50 -15.74 40.50 -3.64
CA LYS A 50 -16.39 39.32 -4.22
C LYS A 50 -15.67 38.05 -3.76
N VAL A 51 -16.45 37.02 -3.44
CA VAL A 51 -15.92 35.72 -3.00
C VAL A 51 -15.89 34.75 -4.18
N LEU A 52 -14.72 34.17 -4.43
CA LEU A 52 -14.50 33.06 -5.35
C LEU A 52 -14.43 31.77 -4.55
N THR A 53 -15.27 30.81 -4.89
CA THR A 53 -15.30 29.49 -4.24
C THR A 53 -15.08 28.36 -5.24
N GLY A 54 -14.40 27.31 -4.82
CA GLY A 54 -14.25 26.07 -5.60
C GLY A 54 -14.14 24.87 -4.69
N THR A 55 -14.70 23.73 -5.09
CA THR A 55 -14.67 22.50 -4.29
C THR A 55 -14.15 21.36 -5.14
N ILE A 56 -13.23 20.58 -4.58
CA ILE A 56 -12.74 19.34 -5.19
C ILE A 56 -12.86 18.17 -4.22
N PHE A 57 -13.07 16.99 -4.79
CA PHE A 57 -13.10 15.73 -4.07
C PHE A 57 -11.96 14.86 -4.57
N PHE A 58 -11.14 14.36 -3.64
CA PHE A 58 -10.03 13.48 -3.97
C PHE A 58 -9.91 12.37 -2.95
N THR A 59 -9.42 11.22 -3.40
CA THR A 59 -9.18 10.08 -2.52
C THR A 59 -7.68 9.97 -2.32
N VAL A 60 -7.22 10.07 -1.07
CA VAL A 60 -5.82 9.84 -0.72
C VAL A 60 -5.64 8.37 -0.38
N PHE A 61 -4.81 7.71 -1.16
CA PHE A 61 -4.43 6.32 -0.94
C PHE A 61 -2.92 6.23 -0.72
N PRO A 62 -2.44 5.66 0.40
CA PRO A 62 -1.02 5.59 0.71
C PRO A 62 -0.32 4.52 -0.15
N VAL A 63 0.01 4.89 -1.40
CA VAL A 63 0.60 3.99 -2.41
C VAL A 63 1.85 3.28 -1.90
N MET A 64 2.73 3.99 -1.17
CA MET A 64 3.93 3.38 -0.60
C MET A 64 3.60 2.24 0.37
N LEU A 65 2.61 2.43 1.24
CA LEU A 65 2.17 1.40 2.18
C LEU A 65 1.64 0.17 1.42
N SER A 66 0.86 0.40 0.36
CA SER A 66 0.30 -0.68 -0.47
C SER A 66 1.37 -1.48 -1.20
N ILE A 67 2.42 -0.82 -1.71
CA ILE A 67 3.57 -1.49 -2.34
C ILE A 67 4.30 -2.36 -1.32
N TYR A 68 4.59 -1.83 -0.12
CA TYR A 68 5.24 -2.62 0.93
C TYR A 68 4.41 -3.84 1.32
N LEU A 69 3.09 -3.68 1.45
CA LEU A 69 2.16 -4.77 1.77
C LEU A 69 2.16 -5.84 0.67
N LEU A 70 2.17 -5.43 -0.60
CA LEU A 70 2.21 -6.35 -1.74
C LEU A 70 3.53 -7.13 -1.79
N ILE A 71 4.67 -6.46 -1.59
CA ILE A 71 5.99 -7.11 -1.54
C ILE A 71 6.04 -8.10 -0.37
N PHE A 72 5.50 -7.73 0.79
CA PHE A 72 5.46 -8.58 1.97
C PHE A 72 4.66 -9.88 1.72
N ILE A 73 3.48 -9.77 1.10
CA ILE A 73 2.66 -10.93 0.74
C ILE A 73 3.41 -11.84 -0.24
N LEU A 74 4.06 -11.26 -1.26
CA LEU A 74 4.85 -12.03 -2.22
C LEU A 74 6.01 -12.75 -1.53
N ALA A 75 6.75 -12.07 -0.66
CA ALA A 75 7.85 -12.66 0.09
C ALA A 75 7.39 -13.88 0.92
N ILE A 76 6.27 -13.75 1.65
CA ILE A 76 5.67 -14.86 2.40
C ILE A 76 5.29 -16.01 1.47
N ALA A 77 4.63 -15.72 0.34
CA ALA A 77 4.23 -16.75 -0.62
C ALA A 77 5.44 -17.52 -1.17
N PHE A 78 6.56 -16.83 -1.46
CA PHE A 78 7.81 -17.46 -1.89
C PHE A 78 8.42 -18.34 -0.80
N ILE A 79 8.45 -17.89 0.46
CA ILE A 79 8.96 -18.66 1.60
C ILE A 79 8.14 -19.94 1.77
N ILE A 80 6.80 -19.83 1.78
CA ILE A 80 5.91 -20.99 1.92
C ILE A 80 6.15 -21.98 0.78
N LYS A 81 6.20 -21.50 -0.46
CA LYS A 81 6.46 -22.36 -1.63
C LYS A 81 7.81 -23.08 -1.54
N TYR A 82 8.84 -22.38 -1.06
CA TYR A 82 10.17 -22.96 -0.88
C TYR A 82 10.17 -24.05 0.21
N LEU A 83 9.53 -23.80 1.35
CA LEU A 83 9.43 -24.75 2.45
C LEU A 83 8.65 -26.01 2.07
N ILE A 84 7.52 -25.87 1.37
CA ILE A 84 6.73 -27.00 0.88
C ILE A 84 7.58 -27.87 -0.06
N LYS A 85 8.27 -27.25 -1.03
CA LYS A 85 9.13 -27.98 -1.98
C LYS A 85 10.26 -28.75 -1.28
N ARG A 86 10.86 -28.18 -0.24
CA ARG A 86 11.91 -28.84 0.53
C ARG A 86 11.38 -30.06 1.29
N ASN A 87 10.22 -29.94 1.94
CA ASN A 87 9.64 -31.05 2.70
C ASN A 87 9.20 -32.21 1.80
N LEU A 88 8.63 -31.93 0.62
CA LEU A 88 8.29 -32.95 -0.37
C LEU A 88 9.51 -33.76 -0.81
N LYS A 89 10.61 -33.09 -1.12
CA LYS A 89 11.85 -33.78 -1.53
C LYS A 89 12.39 -34.68 -0.42
N HIS A 90 12.37 -34.19 0.82
CA HIS A 90 12.85 -34.97 1.96
C HIS A 90 11.97 -36.19 2.25
N GLN A 91 10.65 -36.07 2.10
CA GLN A 91 9.75 -37.22 2.23
C GLN A 91 9.99 -38.28 1.14
N GLN A 92 10.24 -37.87 -0.10
CA GLN A 92 10.56 -38.81 -1.19
C GLN A 92 11.87 -39.57 -0.94
N GLU A 93 12.89 -38.90 -0.41
CA GLU A 93 14.16 -39.54 -0.03
C GLU A 93 13.96 -40.55 1.10
N LEU A 94 13.21 -40.19 2.15
CA LEU A 94 12.89 -41.09 3.26
C LEU A 94 12.04 -42.30 2.82
N GLU A 95 11.06 -42.09 1.93
CA GLU A 95 10.25 -43.18 1.39
C GLU A 95 11.08 -44.15 0.54
N ALA A 96 12.05 -43.64 -0.23
CA ALA A 96 12.97 -44.46 -1.01
C ALA A 96 13.90 -45.29 -0.11
N GLU A 97 14.46 -44.68 0.94
CA GLU A 97 15.33 -45.36 1.91
C GLU A 97 14.57 -46.46 2.67
N VAL A 98 13.35 -46.18 3.11
CA VAL A 98 12.48 -47.18 3.76
C VAL A 98 12.11 -48.32 2.81
N ALA A 99 11.90 -48.04 1.51
CA ALA A 99 11.61 -49.06 0.52
C ALA A 99 12.80 -49.98 0.25
N GLU A 100 14.01 -49.43 0.25
CA GLU A 100 15.26 -50.19 0.07
C GLU A 100 15.55 -51.08 1.29
N LEU A 101 15.45 -50.52 2.50
CA LEU A 101 15.60 -51.28 3.74
C LEU A 101 14.60 -52.44 3.86
N LYS A 102 13.34 -52.22 3.43
CA LYS A 102 12.33 -53.29 3.41
C LYS A 102 12.69 -54.43 2.45
N LYS A 103 13.30 -54.12 1.30
CA LYS A 103 13.80 -55.14 0.38
C LYS A 103 14.95 -55.93 1.01
N GLU A 104 15.92 -55.23 1.59
CA GLU A 104 17.08 -55.87 2.21
C GLU A 104 16.69 -56.80 3.36
N VAL A 105 15.75 -56.39 4.23
CA VAL A 105 15.22 -57.24 5.30
C VAL A 105 14.50 -58.47 4.73
N SER A 106 13.67 -58.29 3.69
CA SER A 106 12.99 -59.42 3.02
C SER A 106 13.97 -60.41 2.42
N ASP A 107 15.03 -59.92 1.77
CA ASP A 107 16.06 -60.76 1.14
C ASP A 107 16.90 -61.52 2.20
N LEU A 108 17.07 -60.95 3.40
CA LEU A 108 17.71 -61.61 4.54
C LEU A 108 16.80 -62.66 5.20
N GLU A 109 15.49 -62.42 5.29
CA GLU A 109 14.53 -63.39 5.83
C GLU A 109 14.32 -64.62 4.92
N HIS A 110 14.55 -64.47 3.61
CA HIS A 110 14.44 -65.57 2.64
C HIS A 110 15.77 -66.30 2.37
N LYS A 111 16.85 -65.91 3.04
CA LYS A 111 18.15 -66.60 2.95
C LYS A 111 18.16 -67.77 3.95
N PRO A 112 18.35 -69.02 3.49
CA PRO A 112 18.25 -70.23 4.32
C PRO A 112 19.37 -70.35 5.36
#